data_AF-A0A9N9IMM1-F1
#
_entry.id   AF-A0A9N9IMM1-F1
#
_cell.length_a   1.000
_cell.length_b   1.000
_cell.length_c   1.000
_cell.angle_alpha   90.00
_cell.angle_beta   90.00
_cell.angle_gamma   90.00
#
_symmetry.space_group_name_H-M   'P 1'
#
loop_
_entity.id
_entity.type
_entity.pdbx_description
1 polymer ?
#
loop_
_entity_poly.entity_id
_entity_poly.type
_entity_poly.pdbx_seq_one_letter_code
_entity_poly.pdbx_strand_id
1 'polypeptide(L)' 'HEKDYPILSQIAKDYLSIQAMLVLSERAFLISGLAVSKVRNRLNPETARAIIYMKHWISEKRI' A
#
# COMPACT_ATOMS: atom_id res chain seq x y z
N HIS A 1 20.38 -4.74 -21.99
CA HIS A 1 21.44 -3.74 -21.80
C HIS A 1 21.99 -3.63 -20.36
N GLU A 2 21.53 -4.45 -19.40
CA GLU A 2 22.05 -4.41 -18.03
C GLU A 2 23.54 -4.78 -17.92
N LYS A 3 24.04 -5.66 -18.79
CA LYS A 3 25.47 -6.02 -18.85
C LYS A 3 26.35 -4.96 -19.50
N ASP A 4 25.79 -4.12 -20.35
CA ASP A 4 26.53 -3.10 -21.12
C ASP A 4 26.73 -1.83 -20.27
N TYR A 5 25.78 -1.54 -19.38
CA TYR A 5 25.81 -0.37 -18.49
C TYR A 5 25.33 -0.74 -17.08
N PRO A 6 26.13 -1.48 -16.30
CA PRO A 6 25.72 -2.01 -15.00
C PRO A 6 25.37 -0.89 -14.00
N ILE A 7 26.14 0.22 -14.00
CA ILE A 7 25.92 1.35 -13.11
C ILE A 7 24.64 2.11 -13.48
N LEU A 8 24.44 2.38 -14.78
CA LEU A 8 23.25 3.09 -15.26
C LEU A 8 21.98 2.27 -15.07
N SER A 9 22.08 0.95 -15.27
CA SER A 9 20.97 0.01 -15.02
C SER A 9 20.58 -0.02 -13.55
N GLN A 10 21.55 0.06 -12.63
CA GLN A 10 21.28 0.11 -11.19
C GLN A 10 20.55 1.41 -10.81
N ILE A 11 21.04 2.56 -11.28
CA ILE A 11 20.40 3.86 -11.04
C ILE A 11 18.98 3.89 -11.62
N ALA A 12 18.80 3.37 -12.84
CA ALA A 12 17.49 3.29 -13.47
C ALA A 12 16.52 2.41 -12.67
N LYS A 13 16.99 1.26 -12.14
CA LYS A 13 16.17 0.38 -11.30
C LYS A 13 15.77 1.05 -9.99
N ASP A 14 16.69 1.74 -9.33
CA ASP A 14 16.40 2.43 -8.06
C ASP A 14 15.42 3.59 -8.28
N TYR A 15 15.67 4.41 -9.31
CA TYR A 15 14.83 5.58 -9.60
C TYR A 15 13.43 5.20 -10.09
N LEU A 16 13.32 4.15 -10.91
CA LEU A 16 12.02 3.63 -11.35
C LEU A 16 11.28 2.89 -10.24
N SER A 17 11.99 2.18 -9.35
CA SER A 17 11.39 1.52 -8.18
C SER A 17 10.87 2.53 -7.17
N ILE A 18 11.62 3.61 -6.92
CA ILE A 18 11.18 4.71 -6.04
C ILE A 18 9.91 5.36 -6.62
N GLN A 19 9.90 5.69 -7.91
CA GLN A 19 8.72 6.25 -8.57
C GLN A 19 7.53 5.29 -8.54
N ALA A 20 7.75 4.01 -8.80
CA ALA A 20 6.69 2.99 -8.73
C ALA A 20 6.13 2.84 -7.31
N MET A 21 7.00 2.83 -6.28
CA MET A 21 6.60 2.71 -4.88
C MET A 21 5.85 3.94 -4.38
N LEU A 22 6.25 5.15 -4.81
CA LEU A 22 5.52 6.39 -4.51
C LEU A 22 4.11 6.37 -5.08
N VAL A 23 3.96 6.03 -6.36
CA VAL A 23 2.64 5.92 -7.01
C VAL A 23 1.78 4.84 -6.35
N LEU A 24 2.38 3.72 -5.92
CA LEU A 24 1.66 2.69 -5.15
C LEU A 24 1.25 3.17 -3.76
N SER A 25 2.10 3.95 -3.07
CA SER A 25 1.80 4.55 -1.77
C SER A 25 0.69 5.59 -1.88
N GLU A 26 0.74 6.48 -2.87
CA GLU A 26 -0.34 7.42 -3.17
C GLU A 26 -1.62 6.69 -3.54
N ARG A 27 -1.54 5.64 -4.37
CA ARG A 27 -2.71 4.82 -4.71
C ARG A 27 -3.29 4.13 -3.47
N ALA A 28 -2.44 3.59 -2.59
CA ALA A 28 -2.86 2.98 -1.34
C ALA A 28 -3.46 4.01 -0.38
N PHE A 29 -2.89 5.21 -0.30
CA PHE A 29 -3.40 6.32 0.51
C PHE A 29 -4.70 6.88 -0.03
N LEU A 30 -4.85 7.00 -1.35
CA LEU A 30 -6.09 7.40 -2.01
C LEU A 30 -7.18 6.35 -1.84
N ILE A 31 -6.86 5.06 -2.04
CA ILE A 31 -7.81 3.97 -1.79
C ILE A 31 -8.18 3.94 -0.30
N SER A 32 -7.23 4.15 0.60
CA SER A 32 -7.47 4.28 2.04
C SER A 32 -8.33 5.50 2.36
N GLY A 33 -8.06 6.66 1.76
CA GLY A 33 -8.83 7.90 1.95
C GLY A 33 -10.24 7.77 1.40
N LEU A 34 -10.42 7.12 0.24
CA LEU A 34 -11.73 6.81 -0.34
C LEU A 34 -12.45 5.72 0.44
N ALA A 35 -11.75 4.71 0.96
CA ALA A 35 -12.33 3.68 1.81
C ALA A 35 -12.72 4.27 3.18
N VAL A 36 -11.89 5.10 3.80
CA VAL A 36 -12.20 5.80 5.05
C VAL A 36 -13.35 6.79 4.82
N SER A 37 -13.31 7.58 3.75
CA SER A 37 -14.34 8.57 3.42
C SER A 37 -15.68 7.93 3.03
N LYS A 38 -15.69 6.84 2.23
CA LYS A 38 -16.93 6.16 1.81
C LYS A 38 -17.43 5.09 2.77
N VAL A 39 -16.56 4.38 3.50
CA VAL A 39 -16.99 3.33 4.45
C VAL A 39 -17.33 3.92 5.81
N ARG A 40 -16.85 5.13 6.17
CA ARG A 40 -16.96 5.65 7.54
C ARG A 40 -17.08 7.17 7.61
N ASN A 41 -18.21 7.72 7.17
CA ASN A 41 -18.52 9.10 7.57
C ASN A 41 -18.72 9.23 9.11
N ARG A 42 -18.89 8.13 9.87
CA ARG A 42 -19.09 8.18 11.33
C ARG A 42 -18.63 6.93 12.11
N LEU A 43 -17.45 6.35 11.81
CA LEU A 43 -16.95 5.27 12.66
C LEU A 43 -15.62 5.65 13.29
N ASN A 44 -15.63 5.74 14.62
CA ASN A 44 -14.50 6.12 15.47
C ASN A 44 -13.24 5.31 15.07
N PRO A 45 -12.06 5.95 14.92
CA PRO A 45 -10.83 5.28 14.50
C PRO A 45 -10.46 4.05 15.33
N GLU A 46 -10.76 4.02 16.62
CA GLU A 46 -10.54 2.83 17.46
C GLU A 46 -11.40 1.64 17.02
N THR A 47 -12.68 1.89 16.77
CA THR A 47 -13.61 0.89 16.23
C THR A 47 -13.19 0.45 14.82
N ALA A 48 -12.46 1.30 14.09
CA ALA A 48 -11.85 0.93 12.80
C ALA A 48 -10.79 -0.12 12.93
N ARG A 49 -9.82 0.17 13.79
CA ARG A 49 -8.70 -0.72 14.05
C ARG A 49 -9.20 -2.07 14.56
N ALA A 50 -10.09 -2.08 15.54
CA ALA A 50 -10.63 -3.32 16.10
C ALA A 50 -11.30 -4.20 15.02
N ILE A 51 -12.11 -3.61 14.12
CA ILE A 51 -12.76 -4.35 13.03
C ILE A 51 -11.74 -4.88 12.02
N ILE A 52 -10.71 -4.10 11.69
CA ILE A 52 -9.65 -4.52 10.75
C ILE A 52 -8.84 -5.68 11.34
N TYR A 53 -8.42 -5.58 12.61
CA TYR A 53 -7.71 -6.66 13.30
C TYR A 53 -8.55 -7.93 13.39
N MET A 54 -9.84 -7.82 13.73
CA MET A 54 -10.73 -8.97 13.79
C MET A 54 -10.92 -9.62 12.42
N LYS A 55 -11.07 -8.84 11.35
CA LYS A 55 -11.14 -9.36 9.98
C LYS A 55 -9.86 -10.07 9.56
N HIS A 56 -8.71 -9.51 9.90
CA HIS A 56 -7.41 -10.11 9.60
C HIS A 56 -7.25 -11.46 10.31
N TRP A 57 -7.59 -11.52 11.60
CA TRP A 57 -7.55 -12.75 12.40
C TRP A 57 -8.47 -13.86 11.86
N ILE A 58 -9.69 -13.52 11.44
CA ILE A 58 -10.64 -14.47 10.85
C ILE A 58 -10.15 -14.98 9.48
N SER A 59 -9.49 -14.11 8.71
CA SER A 59 -8.90 -14.50 7.43
C SER A 59 -7.73 -15.46 7.60
N GLU A 60 -6.88 -15.22 8.59
CA GLU A 60 -5.74 -16.07 8.92
C GLU A 60 -6.18 -17.46 9.40
N LYS A 61 -7.25 -17.52 10.22
CA LYS A 61 -7.84 -18.78 10.71
C LYS A 61 -8.59 -19.59 9.66
N ARG A 62 -8.78 -19.04 8.45
CA ARG A 62 -9.48 -19.70 7.32
C ARG A 62 -8.48 -20.29 6.31
N ILE A 63 -7.24 -20.46 6.73
CA ILE A 63 -6.18 -21.22 6.05
C ILE A 63 -5.78 -22.34 7.02
#